data_AF-A0A538QIC1-F1
#
_entry.id   AF-A0A538QIC1-F1
#
_cell.length_a   1.000
_cell.length_b   1.000
_cell.length_c   1.000
_cell.angle_alpha   90.00
_cell.angle_beta   90.00
_cell.angle_gamma   90.00
#
_symmetry.space_group_name_H-M   'P 1'
#
loop_
_entity.id
_entity.type
_entity.pdbx_description
1 polymer ?
#
loop_
_entity_poly.entity_id
_entity_poly.type
_entity_poly.pdbx_seq_one_letter_code
_entity_poly.pdbx_strand_id
1 'polypeptide(L)'
;MLDTTPAAAGPGKSLARVLDELRSPWARAIVFSDAGAARGRFDRDRVEATREWLDRVRAATPLVWLNPMPTSRWLGTSANAIARSVPMYELSTAGVIQAIRMLRVRESKRAHRDGPRR
;
A
#
# COMPACT_ATOMS: atom_id res chain seq x y z
N MET A 1 33.59 -24.86 -7.87
CA MET A 1 32.16 -24.99 -8.19
C MET A 1 31.41 -24.46 -6.97
N LEU A 2 30.96 -23.20 -7.01
CA LEU A 2 30.26 -22.57 -5.89
C LEU A 2 28.80 -23.01 -5.92
N ASP A 3 28.40 -23.73 -4.88
CA ASP A 3 27.01 -24.08 -4.60
C ASP A 3 26.23 -22.79 -4.32
N THR A 4 25.43 -22.37 -5.30
CA THR A 4 24.41 -21.32 -5.12
C THR A 4 23.05 -21.98 -4.97
N THR A 5 22.88 -22.81 -3.95
CA THR A 5 21.56 -23.14 -3.44
C THR A 5 20.98 -21.88 -2.79
N PRO A 6 19.86 -21.31 -3.29
CA PRO A 6 19.23 -20.19 -2.62
C PRO A 6 18.82 -20.64 -1.22
N ALA A 7 19.26 -19.91 -0.20
CA ALA A 7 18.79 -20.12 1.16
C ALA A 7 17.26 -20.14 1.14
N ALA A 8 16.67 -21.30 1.41
CA ALA A 8 15.24 -21.46 1.48
C ALA A 8 14.72 -20.46 2.51
N ALA A 9 14.03 -19.41 2.05
CA ALA A 9 13.30 -18.53 2.92
C ALA A 9 12.39 -19.43 3.76
N GLY A 10 12.59 -19.44 5.09
CA GLY A 10 11.75 -20.22 6.00
C GLY A 10 10.26 -19.91 5.76
N PRO A 11 9.33 -20.77 6.22
CA PRO A 11 7.93 -20.66 5.86
C PRO A 11 7.39 -19.29 6.30
N GLY A 12 7.25 -18.37 5.36
CA GLY A 12 6.69 -17.06 5.60
C GLY A 12 5.26 -17.22 6.11
N LYS A 13 4.80 -16.30 6.97
CA LYS A 13 3.38 -16.24 7.35
C LYS A 13 2.54 -16.11 6.07
N SER A 14 1.42 -16.83 6.00
CA SER A 14 0.46 -16.62 4.92
C SER A 14 -0.04 -15.18 4.95
N LEU A 15 -0.31 -14.61 3.77
CA LEU A 15 -0.89 -13.26 3.68
C LEU A 15 -2.16 -13.15 4.52
N ALA A 16 -3.00 -14.19 4.52
CA ALA A 16 -4.23 -14.22 5.34
C ALA A 16 -3.94 -14.01 6.82
N ARG A 17 -2.93 -14.69 7.38
CA ARG A 17 -2.53 -14.54 8.78
C ARG A 17 -1.99 -13.15 9.08
N VAL A 18 -1.19 -12.59 8.17
CA VAL A 18 -0.69 -11.21 8.31
C VAL A 18 -1.85 -10.22 8.29
N LEU A 19 -2.82 -10.40 7.40
CA LEU A 19 -4.00 -9.53 7.30
C LEU A 19 -4.90 -9.63 8.55
N ASP A 20 -5.03 -10.82 9.15
CA ASP A 20 -5.73 -10.98 10.43
C ASP A 20 -5.04 -10.20 11.57
N GLU A 21 -3.71 -10.29 11.64
CA GLU A 21 -2.91 -9.54 12.61
C GLU A 21 -2.98 -8.01 12.38
N LEU A 22 -3.27 -7.56 11.15
CA LEU A 22 -3.38 -6.14 10.78
C LEU A 22 -4.74 -5.50 11.12
N ARG A 23 -5.73 -6.24 11.64
CA ARG A 23 -7.04 -5.70 12.06
C ARG A 23 -6.97 -4.89 13.37
N SER A 24 -5.97 -4.01 13.48
CA SER A 24 -5.84 -3.04 14.56
C SER A 24 -6.22 -1.66 14.03
N PRO A 25 -6.92 -0.81 14.80
CA PRO A 25 -7.25 0.55 14.37
C PRO A 25 -6.00 1.40 14.08
N TRP A 26 -4.84 1.00 14.61
CA TRP A 26 -3.55 1.68 14.47
C TRP A 26 -2.69 1.16 13.32
N ALA A 27 -2.94 -0.06 12.84
CA ALA A 27 -2.15 -0.64 11.76
C ALA A 27 -2.37 0.13 10.46
N ARG A 28 -1.32 0.35 9.68
CA ARG A 28 -1.35 1.00 8.37
C ARG A 28 -0.38 0.30 7.43
N ALA A 29 -0.76 0.16 6.17
CA ALA A 29 0.09 -0.44 5.15
C ALA A 29 0.64 0.60 4.18
N ILE A 30 1.89 0.40 3.75
CA ILE A 30 2.51 1.13 2.65
C ILE A 30 3.09 0.08 1.71
N VAL A 31 2.73 0.15 0.43
CA VAL A 31 3.41 -0.60 -0.62
C VAL A 31 4.49 0.26 -1.24
N PHE A 32 5.66 -0.33 -1.47
CA PHE A 32 6.76 0.30 -2.18
C PHE A 32 7.09 -0.52 -3.42
N SER A 33 6.75 -0.03 -4.61
CA SER A 33 6.97 -0.75 -5.88
C SER A 33 6.65 0.14 -7.09
N ASP A 34 7.19 -0.17 -8.26
CA ASP A 34 6.98 0.61 -9.49
C ASP A 34 5.60 0.42 -10.13
N ALA A 35 4.83 -0.57 -9.68
CA ALA A 35 3.54 -0.96 -10.28
C ALA A 35 3.61 -1.21 -11.80
N GLY A 36 4.79 -1.54 -12.34
CA GLY A 36 5.04 -1.70 -13.77
C GLY A 36 5.47 -0.43 -14.53
N ALA A 37 5.56 0.73 -13.88
CA ALA A 37 5.99 1.98 -14.51
C ALA A 37 7.44 1.92 -15.04
N ALA A 38 8.34 1.15 -14.43
CA ALA A 38 9.71 1.03 -14.93
C ALA A 38 9.77 0.23 -16.23
N ARG A 39 8.91 -0.80 -16.36
CA ARG A 39 8.81 -1.65 -17.56
C ARG A 39 8.09 -0.96 -18.73
N GLY A 40 7.26 0.05 -18.47
CA GLY A 40 6.63 0.86 -19.52
C GLY A 40 5.51 0.16 -20.30
N ARG A 41 5.00 -0.99 -19.84
CA ARG A 41 3.92 -1.74 -20.52
C ARG A 41 2.70 -1.93 -19.63
N PHE A 42 1.56 -2.12 -20.29
CA PHE A 42 0.32 -2.53 -19.65
C PHE A 42 0.19 -4.06 -19.66
N ASP A 43 -0.13 -4.62 -18.51
CA ASP A 43 -0.38 -6.04 -18.30
C ASP A 43 -1.70 -6.18 -17.53
N ARG A 44 -2.73 -6.68 -18.22
CA ARG A 44 -4.11 -6.76 -17.71
C ARG A 44 -4.21 -7.74 -16.54
N ASP A 45 -3.65 -8.92 -16.71
CA ASP A 45 -3.77 -10.01 -15.73
C ASP A 45 -3.07 -9.62 -14.42
N ARG A 46 -1.91 -8.96 -14.51
CA ARG A 46 -1.23 -8.41 -13.34
C ARG A 46 -2.03 -7.30 -12.67
N VAL A 47 -2.66 -6.42 -13.43
CA VAL A 47 -3.50 -5.35 -12.86
C VAL A 47 -4.67 -5.95 -12.09
N GLU A 48 -5.33 -6.96 -12.65
CA GLU A 48 -6.49 -7.58 -12.01
C GLU A 48 -6.10 -8.36 -10.74
N ALA A 49 -5.05 -9.19 -10.81
CA ALA A 49 -4.51 -9.85 -9.63
C ALA A 49 -4.07 -8.85 -8.54
N THR A 50 -3.52 -7.69 -8.94
CA THR A 50 -3.15 -6.63 -7.99
C THR A 50 -4.38 -5.99 -7.35
N ARG A 51 -5.47 -5.81 -8.08
CA ARG A 51 -6.73 -5.26 -7.53
C ARG A 51 -7.35 -6.21 -6.51
N GLU A 52 -7.46 -7.49 -6.83
CA GLU A 52 -7.94 -8.50 -5.89
C GLU A 52 -7.09 -8.57 -4.62
N TRP A 53 -5.78 -8.36 -4.75
CA TRP A 53 -4.89 -8.25 -3.60
C TRP A 53 -5.13 -6.96 -2.80
N LEU A 54 -5.27 -5.81 -3.48
CA LEU A 54 -5.57 -4.52 -2.85
C LEU A 54 -6.87 -4.58 -2.06
N ASP A 55 -7.93 -5.20 -2.60
CA ASP A 55 -9.22 -5.30 -1.93
C ASP A 55 -9.12 -6.08 -0.62
N ARG A 56 -8.36 -7.19 -0.62
CA ARG A 56 -8.09 -7.97 0.61
C ARG A 56 -7.32 -7.17 1.65
N VAL A 57 -6.32 -6.37 1.24
CA VAL A 57 -5.53 -5.57 2.19
C VAL A 57 -6.34 -4.40 2.74
N ARG A 58 -7.08 -3.69 1.89
CA ARG A 58 -7.89 -2.52 2.27
C ARG A 58 -9.05 -2.87 3.20
N ALA A 59 -9.56 -4.11 3.13
CA ALA A 59 -10.52 -4.63 4.08
C ALA A 59 -9.95 -4.82 5.49
N ALA A 60 -8.63 -4.99 5.63
CA ALA A 60 -7.96 -5.17 6.92
C ALA A 60 -7.39 -3.86 7.48
N THR A 61 -6.79 -3.01 6.63
CA THR A 61 -6.11 -1.79 7.06
C THR A 61 -6.03 -0.73 5.95
N PRO A 62 -6.04 0.58 6.28
CA PRO A 62 -5.76 1.62 5.30
C PRO A 62 -4.38 1.44 4.65
N LEU A 63 -4.34 1.64 3.33
CA LEU A 63 -3.19 1.40 2.48
C LEU A 63 -2.94 2.57 1.55
N VAL A 64 -1.66 2.88 1.33
CA VAL A 64 -1.17 3.76 0.25
C VAL A 64 -0.02 3.07 -0.49
N TRP A 65 0.28 3.57 -1.69
CA TRP A 65 1.36 3.08 -2.52
C TRP A 65 2.37 4.20 -2.80
N LEU A 66 3.65 3.92 -2.60
CA LEU A 66 4.76 4.78 -2.99
C LEU A 66 5.46 4.17 -4.21
N ASN A 67 5.44 4.90 -5.32
CA ASN A 67 6.01 4.47 -6.58
C ASN A 67 7.35 5.18 -6.82
N PRO A 68 8.49 4.46 -6.92
CA PRO A 68 9.79 5.07 -7.16
C PRO A 68 9.92 5.75 -8.54
N MET A 69 9.00 5.46 -9.46
CA MET A 69 8.99 6.07 -10.79
C MET A 69 8.16 7.36 -10.78
N PRO A 70 8.62 8.41 -11.47
CA PRO A 70 7.87 9.66 -11.54
C PRO A 70 6.51 9.48 -12.21
N THR A 71 5.54 10.30 -11.82
CA THR A 71 4.14 10.18 -12.26
C THR A 71 4.01 10.25 -13.79
N SER A 72 4.88 11.01 -14.47
CA SER A 72 4.96 11.10 -15.93
C SER A 72 5.21 9.74 -16.61
N ARG A 73 5.83 8.77 -15.93
CA ARG A 73 6.09 7.42 -16.45
C ARG A 73 4.95 6.44 -16.23
N TRP A 74 3.89 6.83 -15.54
CA TRP A 74 2.80 5.89 -15.24
C TRP A 74 1.86 5.75 -16.44
N LEU A 75 1.65 6.81 -17.22
CA LEU A 75 0.70 6.86 -18.33
C LEU A 75 0.93 5.70 -19.32
N GLY A 76 -0.16 5.04 -19.72
CA GLY A 76 -0.10 3.88 -20.62
C GLY A 76 0.43 2.58 -20.00
N THR A 77 0.82 2.57 -18.73
CA THR A 77 1.34 1.36 -18.04
C THR A 77 0.34 0.79 -17.03
N SER A 78 0.63 -0.39 -16.48
CA SER A 78 -0.13 -0.96 -15.36
C SER A 78 -0.18 -0.01 -14.15
N ALA A 79 0.85 0.82 -13.93
CA ALA A 79 0.89 1.77 -12.82
C ALA A 79 -0.23 2.79 -12.91
N ASN A 80 -0.56 3.28 -14.11
CA ASN A 80 -1.70 4.18 -14.30
C ASN A 80 -3.04 3.52 -13.94
N ALA A 81 -3.21 2.23 -14.22
CA ALA A 81 -4.42 1.51 -13.82
C ALA A 81 -4.49 1.24 -12.32
N ILE A 82 -3.36 0.90 -11.69
CA ILE A 82 -3.26 0.66 -10.25
C ILE A 82 -3.48 1.97 -9.45
N ALA A 83 -2.96 3.11 -9.93
CA ALA A 83 -3.16 4.43 -9.32
C ALA A 83 -4.64 4.81 -9.15
N ARG A 84 -5.54 4.27 -9.98
CA ARG A 84 -6.98 4.51 -9.88
C ARG A 84 -7.66 3.67 -8.79
N SER A 85 -7.01 2.61 -8.34
CA SER A 85 -7.55 1.66 -7.36
C SER A 85 -7.06 1.92 -5.93
N VAL A 86 -5.92 2.60 -5.76
CA VAL A 86 -5.32 2.90 -4.45
C VAL A 86 -4.67 4.29 -4.49
N PRO A 87 -4.66 5.08 -3.39
CA PRO A 87 -3.87 6.30 -3.33
C PRO A 87 -2.40 5.95 -3.56
N MET A 88 -1.90 6.32 -4.73
CA MET A 88 -0.52 6.09 -5.14
C MET A 88 0.17 7.43 -5.36
N TYR A 89 1.33 7.59 -4.74
CA TYR A 89 2.13 8.79 -4.83
C TYR A 89 3.52 8.44 -5.37
N GLU A 90 4.10 9.35 -6.14
CA GLU A 90 5.52 9.30 -6.50
C GLU A 90 6.39 9.34 -5.25
N LEU A 91 7.49 8.59 -5.24
CA LEU A 91 8.48 8.61 -4.17
C LEU A 91 9.30 9.90 -4.24
N SER A 92 8.69 10.94 -3.72
CA SER A 92 9.28 12.25 -3.50
C SER A 92 8.96 12.69 -2.07
N THR A 93 9.65 13.70 -1.56
CA THR A 93 9.33 14.29 -0.25
C THR A 93 7.85 14.67 -0.16
N ALA A 94 7.29 15.28 -1.22
CA ALA A 94 5.89 15.63 -1.28
C ALA A 94 4.98 14.39 -1.24
N GLY A 95 5.29 13.35 -2.01
CA GLY A 95 4.52 12.11 -2.04
C GLY A 95 4.52 11.35 -0.72
N VAL A 96 5.67 11.30 -0.02
CA VAL A 96 5.77 10.72 1.33
C VAL A 96 4.91 11.50 2.32
N ILE A 97 4.94 12.83 2.28
CA ILE A 97 4.09 13.67 3.14
C ILE A 97 2.60 13.38 2.87
N GLN A 98 2.19 13.27 1.60
CA GLN A 98 0.81 12.93 1.25
C GLN A 98 0.41 11.53 1.72
N ALA A 99 1.30 10.54 1.56
CA ALA A 99 1.10 9.19 2.08
C ALA A 99 0.87 9.18 3.59
N ILE A 100 1.70 9.88 4.36
CA ILE A 100 1.54 10.01 5.81
C ILE A 100 0.23 10.71 6.18
N ARG A 101 -0.13 11.79 5.48
CA ARG A 101 -1.40 12.51 5.70
C ARG A 101 -2.61 11.61 5.44
N MET A 102 -2.56 10.79 4.40
CA MET A 102 -3.63 9.85 4.05
C MET A 102 -3.79 8.74 5.10
N LEU A 103 -2.69 8.24 5.66
CA LEU A 103 -2.71 7.15 6.64
C LEU A 103 -3.00 7.61 8.08
N ARG A 104 -2.95 8.92 8.36
CA ARG A 104 -3.14 9.45 9.71
C ARG A 104 -4.54 9.12 10.24
N VAL A 105 -4.59 8.55 11.45
CA VAL A 105 -5.84 8.37 12.20
C VAL A 105 -6.40 9.76 12.50
N ARG A 106 -7.65 10.02 12.09
CA ARG A 106 -8.37 11.20 12.57
C ARG A 106 -8.98 10.86 13.93
N GLU A 107 -8.45 11.44 14.99
CA GLU A 107 -9.14 11.44 16.27
C GLU A 107 -10.50 12.10 16.08
N SER A 108 -11.57 11.37 16.37
CA SER A 108 -12.90 11.95 16.35
C SER A 108 -13.00 12.93 17.51
N LYS A 109 -13.39 14.19 17.26
CA LYS A 109 -13.67 15.23 18.27
C LYS A 109 -14.87 14.89 19.21
N ARG A 110 -15.13 13.62 19.51
CA ARG A 110 -16.25 13.19 20.37
C ARG A 110 -15.89 12.97 21.84
N ALA A 111 -14.62 13.09 22.25
CA ALA A 111 -14.21 12.82 23.64
C ALA A 111 -13.92 14.06 24.50
N HIS A 112 -14.20 15.30 24.04
CA HIS A 112 -13.96 16.52 24.84
C HIS A 112 -15.23 17.35 25.10
N ARG A 113 -16.43 16.75 24.99
CA ARG A 113 -17.69 17.47 25.26
C ARG A 113 -18.42 17.02 26.53
N ASP A 114 -17.81 16.16 27.33
CA ASP A 114 -18.27 15.81 28.68
C ASP A 114 -17.13 16.04 29.69
N GLY A 115 -16.86 17.32 29.97
CA GLY A 115 -16.18 17.71 31.21
C GLY A 115 -17.21 17.82 32.34
N PRO A 116 -16.87 17.48 33.60
CA PRO A 116 -17.84 17.49 34.68
C PRO A 116 -18.34 18.91 34.92
N ARG A 117 -19.67 19.08 34.87
CA ARG A 117 -20.34 20.28 35.37
C ARG A 117 -20.09 20.34 36.88
N ARG A 118 -19.22 21.27 37.29
CA ARG A 118 -19.16 21.76 38.66
C ARG A 118 -20.32 22.73 38.89
#